data_AF-X1R2N7-F1
#
_entry.id   AF-X1R2N7-F1
#
_cell.length_a   1.000
_cell.length_b   1.000
_cell.length_c   1.000
_cell.angle_alpha   90.00
_cell.angle_beta   90.00
_cell.angle_gamma   90.00
#
_symmetry.space_group_name_H-M   'P 1'
#
loop_
_entity.id
_entity.type
_entity.pdbx_description
1 polymer ?
#
loop_
_entity_poly.entity_id
_entity_poly.type
_entity_poly.pdbx_seq_one_letter_code
_entity_poly.pdbx_strand_id
1 'polypeptide(L)'
;IVRPHELTQFDDEEQPQTMDNLIEAIGAECLPWSEKTECCGASLSLTRVDIVKKLARGIVDMGKEAGAQAIITACPLCQANLDMRYGEDGLPVFYFTELLGLALGINGNSWLERHMTDPMPLLTSLKLVRGGGDE
;
A
#
# COMPACT_ATOMS: atom_id res chain seq x y z
N ILE A 1 -4.88 -12.49 6.97
CA ILE A 1 -4.09 -11.66 7.92
C ILE A 1 -4.72 -11.66 9.32
N VAL A 2 -5.95 -11.19 9.54
CA VAL A 2 -6.58 -11.19 10.91
C VAL A 2 -7.29 -12.50 11.33
N ARG A 3 -7.15 -13.57 10.55
CA ARG A 3 -7.76 -14.87 10.89
C ARG A 3 -6.81 -15.61 11.85
N PRO A 4 -7.30 -16.33 12.87
CA PRO A 4 -6.44 -17.07 13.78
C PRO A 4 -5.45 -17.96 13.03
N HIS A 5 -4.17 -17.89 13.40
CA HIS A 5 -3.11 -18.60 12.70
C HIS A 5 -3.25 -20.11 12.85
N GLU A 6 -3.73 -20.58 14.00
CA GLU A 6 -3.94 -22.02 14.28
C GLU A 6 -4.90 -22.67 13.29
N LEU A 7 -5.75 -21.87 12.63
CA LEU A 7 -6.70 -22.35 11.63
C LEU A 7 -6.18 -22.21 10.20
N THR A 8 -5.38 -21.17 9.92
CA THR A 8 -4.99 -20.82 8.54
C THR A 8 -3.60 -21.28 8.17
N GLN A 9 -2.66 -21.28 9.12
CA GLN A 9 -1.23 -21.65 8.93
C GLN A 9 -0.62 -21.06 7.65
N PHE A 10 -1.06 -19.85 7.30
CA PHE A 10 -0.82 -19.28 5.98
C PHE A 10 0.56 -18.63 5.87
N ASP A 11 0.97 -17.91 6.92
CA ASP A 11 2.23 -17.15 6.98
C ASP A 11 2.67 -17.04 8.45
N ASP A 12 3.88 -16.55 8.67
CA ASP A 12 4.37 -16.23 10.01
C ASP A 12 3.54 -15.11 10.66
N GLU A 13 3.25 -15.25 11.95
CA GLU A 13 2.38 -14.34 12.70
C GLU A 13 3.03 -12.98 12.98
N GLU A 14 4.34 -12.99 13.26
CA GLU A 14 5.09 -11.82 13.69
C GLU A 14 5.86 -11.19 12.52
N GLN A 15 6.30 -12.02 11.57
CA GLN A 15 7.12 -11.60 10.45
C GLN A 15 6.61 -12.16 9.11
N PRO A 16 5.38 -11.82 8.68
CA PRO A 16 4.82 -12.31 7.42
C PRO A 16 5.68 -11.89 6.22
N GLN A 17 5.89 -12.81 5.28
CA GLN A 17 6.73 -12.59 4.08
C GLN A 17 5.97 -12.81 2.76
N THR A 18 4.76 -13.37 2.79
CA THR A 18 4.06 -13.77 1.55
C THR A 18 3.78 -12.59 0.63
N MET A 19 3.38 -11.44 1.20
CA MET A 19 3.13 -10.25 0.40
C MET A 19 4.43 -9.67 -0.16
N ASP A 20 5.52 -9.69 0.60
CA ASP A 20 6.81 -9.19 0.12
C ASP A 20 7.32 -10.05 -1.03
N ASN A 21 7.32 -11.38 -0.86
CA ASN A 21 7.72 -12.32 -1.90
C ASN A 21 6.93 -12.13 -3.20
N LEU A 22 5.63 -11.83 -3.11
CA LEU A 22 4.79 -11.55 -4.28
C LEU A 22 5.20 -10.25 -4.98
N ILE A 23 5.46 -9.20 -4.22
CA ILE A 23 5.83 -7.89 -4.73
C ILE A 23 7.26 -7.88 -5.28
N GLU A 24 8.18 -8.60 -4.65
CA GLU A 24 9.53 -8.84 -5.14
C GLU A 24 9.53 -9.65 -6.43
N ALA A 25 8.65 -10.64 -6.55
CA ALA A 25 8.51 -11.44 -7.77
C ALA A 25 8.07 -10.61 -9.00
N ILE A 26 7.38 -9.48 -8.80
CA ILE A 26 7.02 -8.53 -9.87
C ILE A 26 8.06 -7.42 -10.05
N GLY A 27 9.19 -7.49 -9.36
CA GLY A 27 10.37 -6.64 -9.58
C GLY A 27 10.45 -5.40 -8.70
N ALA A 28 9.61 -5.27 -7.67
CA ALA A 28 9.74 -4.21 -6.67
C ALA A 28 10.66 -4.63 -5.51
N GLU A 29 11.14 -3.67 -4.72
CA GLU A 29 11.97 -3.92 -3.54
C GLU A 29 11.12 -3.72 -2.27
N CYS A 30 11.08 -4.71 -1.40
CA CYS A 30 10.40 -4.61 -0.10
C CYS A 30 11.38 -4.23 1.00
N LEU A 31 11.25 -3.00 1.50
CA LEU A 31 12.13 -2.48 2.54
C LEU A 31 11.77 -3.10 3.91
N PRO A 32 12.75 -3.43 4.76
CA PRO A 32 12.50 -3.71 6.17
C PRO A 32 12.25 -2.39 6.91
N TRP A 33 11.15 -2.30 7.65
CA TRP A 33 10.74 -1.08 8.33
C TRP A 33 9.89 -1.40 9.56
N SER A 34 9.87 -0.45 10.49
CA SER A 34 9.01 -0.49 11.66
C SER A 34 7.53 -0.30 11.21
N GLU A 35 6.55 -0.75 12.00
CA GLU A 35 5.12 -0.55 11.73
C GLU A 35 4.57 -1.36 10.53
N LYS A 36 5.39 -2.20 9.89
CA LYS A 36 4.99 -3.07 8.76
C LYS A 36 3.77 -3.96 9.06
N THR A 37 3.66 -4.47 10.28
CA THR A 37 2.58 -5.36 10.73
C THR A 37 1.49 -4.63 11.52
N GLU A 38 1.58 -3.30 11.65
CA GLU A 38 0.66 -2.52 12.45
C GLU A 38 -0.68 -2.29 11.75
N CYS A 39 -1.74 -2.21 12.57
CA CYS A 39 -3.07 -1.96 12.07
C CYS A 39 -3.26 -0.47 11.71
N CYS A 40 -3.80 -0.18 10.53
CA CYS A 40 -4.10 1.20 10.12
C CYS A 40 -5.24 1.87 10.91
N GLY A 41 -6.00 1.09 11.70
CA GLY A 41 -7.09 1.59 12.54
C GLY A 41 -8.39 1.92 11.79
N ALA A 42 -8.49 1.65 10.48
CA ALA A 42 -9.62 2.08 9.64
C ALA A 42 -11.01 1.72 10.21
N SER A 43 -11.15 0.57 10.87
CA SER A 43 -12.41 0.11 11.49
C SER A 43 -12.93 1.04 12.61
N LEU A 44 -12.06 1.88 13.17
CA LEU A 44 -12.39 2.82 14.23
C LEU A 44 -12.62 4.24 13.72
N SER A 45 -12.67 4.44 12.40
CA SER A 45 -12.72 5.78 11.77
C SER A 45 -13.93 6.61 12.21
N LEU A 46 -15.02 5.99 12.67
CA LEU A 46 -16.20 6.71 13.16
C LEU A 46 -16.19 6.95 14.67
N THR A 47 -15.55 6.06 15.43
CA THR A 47 -15.68 6.03 16.89
C THR A 47 -14.46 6.60 17.60
N ARG A 48 -13.26 6.46 17.04
CA ARG A 48 -11.99 6.84 17.66
C ARG A 48 -11.01 7.46 16.65
N VAL A 49 -11.43 8.57 16.06
CA VAL A 49 -10.65 9.29 15.02
C VAL A 49 -9.24 9.66 15.50
N ASP A 50 -9.09 9.97 16.79
CA ASP A 50 -7.82 10.25 17.46
C ASP A 50 -6.82 9.09 17.30
N ILE A 51 -7.27 7.87 17.59
CA ILE A 51 -6.46 6.65 17.45
C ILE A 51 -6.12 6.41 15.99
N VAL A 52 -7.12 6.49 15.09
CA VAL A 52 -6.89 6.20 13.68
C VAL A 52 -5.86 7.14 13.06
N LYS A 53 -5.92 8.44 13.38
CA LYS A 53 -4.94 9.43 12.90
C LYS A 53 -3.53 9.11 13.41
N LYS A 54 -3.41 8.67 14.67
CA LYS A 54 -2.11 8.30 15.25
C LYS A 54 -1.51 7.07 14.55
N LEU A 55 -2.30 6.00 14.39
CA LEU A 55 -1.84 4.75 13.79
C LEU A 55 -1.49 4.93 12.31
N ALA A 56 -2.38 5.55 11.54
CA ALA A 56 -2.15 5.83 10.13
C ALA A 56 -0.91 6.71 9.92
N ARG A 57 -0.64 7.64 10.86
CA ARG A 57 0.53 8.54 10.77
C ARG A 57 1.81 7.78 11.04
N GLY A 58 1.83 6.93 12.07
CA GLY A 58 2.99 6.07 12.35
C GLY A 58 3.38 5.25 11.12
N ILE A 59 2.40 4.63 10.45
CA ILE A 59 2.64 3.86 9.22
C ILE A 59 3.25 4.73 8.11
N VAL A 60 2.68 5.90 7.82
CA VAL A 60 3.21 6.76 6.74
C VAL A 60 4.58 7.34 7.08
N ASP A 61 4.77 7.79 8.32
CA ASP A 61 6.02 8.41 8.76
C ASP A 61 7.17 7.39 8.79
N MET A 62 6.93 6.17 9.31
CA MET A 62 7.95 5.11 9.33
C MET A 62 8.25 4.57 7.94
N GLY A 63 7.25 4.48 7.05
CA GLY A 63 7.48 4.13 5.66
C GLY A 63 8.38 5.16 4.96
N LYS A 64 8.14 6.45 5.20
CA LYS A 64 9.01 7.53 4.69
C LYS A 64 10.40 7.49 5.29
N GLU A 65 10.53 7.25 6.59
CA GLU A 65 11.82 7.13 7.29
C GLU A 65 12.66 5.98 6.71
N ALA A 66 12.02 4.85 6.37
CA ALA A 66 12.67 3.74 5.70
C ALA A 66 13.09 4.05 4.24
N GLY A 67 12.64 5.17 3.67
CA GLY A 67 12.92 5.54 2.28
C GLY A 67 11.94 4.94 1.27
N ALA A 68 10.76 4.48 1.71
CA ALA A 68 9.76 3.92 0.80
C ALA A 68 9.24 4.97 -0.19
N GLN A 69 9.06 4.56 -1.44
CA GLN A 69 8.46 5.40 -2.48
C GLN A 69 6.93 5.29 -2.50
N ALA A 70 6.38 4.18 -2.01
CA ALA A 70 4.96 3.90 -1.93
C ALA A 70 4.68 2.88 -0.81
N ILE A 71 3.42 2.78 -0.40
CA ILE A 71 2.93 1.76 0.53
C ILE A 71 2.05 0.79 -0.24
N ILE A 72 2.17 -0.50 0.05
CA ILE A 72 1.37 -1.55 -0.59
C ILE A 72 0.51 -2.23 0.46
N THR A 73 -0.75 -2.47 0.13
CA THR A 73 -1.74 -3.05 1.04
C THR A 73 -2.51 -4.21 0.38
N ALA A 74 -2.97 -5.14 1.22
CA ALA A 74 -3.89 -6.21 0.82
C ALA A 74 -5.33 -6.01 1.35
N CYS A 75 -5.61 -4.85 1.93
CA CYS A 75 -6.90 -4.52 2.53
C CYS A 75 -7.43 -3.21 1.96
N PRO A 76 -8.63 -3.19 1.33
CA PRO A 76 -9.17 -1.98 0.73
C PRO A 76 -9.46 -0.89 1.77
N LEU A 77 -9.77 -1.26 3.01
CA LEU A 77 -9.90 -0.30 4.10
C LEU A 77 -8.55 0.33 4.47
N CYS A 78 -7.46 -0.42 4.43
CA CYS A 78 -6.13 0.14 4.67
C CYS A 78 -5.75 1.14 3.57
N GLN A 79 -5.95 0.76 2.31
CA GLN A 79 -5.71 1.65 1.16
C GLN A 79 -6.48 2.95 1.33
N ALA A 80 -7.81 2.88 1.44
CA ALA A 80 -8.65 4.07 1.58
C ALA A 80 -8.28 4.90 2.81
N ASN A 81 -7.97 4.26 3.94
CA ASN A 81 -7.66 4.96 5.18
C ASN A 81 -6.34 5.75 5.11
N LEU A 82 -5.30 5.14 4.55
CA LEU A 82 -3.98 5.75 4.40
C LEU A 82 -3.98 6.78 3.27
N ASP A 83 -4.54 6.44 2.12
CA ASP A 83 -4.57 7.33 0.94
C ASP A 83 -5.39 8.61 1.20
N MET A 84 -6.61 8.50 1.74
CA MET A 84 -7.48 9.66 1.97
C MET A 84 -6.98 10.63 3.06
N ARG A 85 -6.12 10.18 3.98
CA ARG A 85 -5.75 10.99 5.16
C ARG A 85 -4.58 11.92 4.93
N TYR A 86 -3.68 11.56 4.02
CA TYR A 86 -2.43 12.30 3.82
C TYR A 86 -2.39 12.98 2.44
N GLY A 87 -3.13 12.50 1.44
CA GLY A 87 -3.20 13.13 0.12
C GLY A 87 -1.80 13.46 -0.41
N GLU A 88 -1.59 14.70 -0.87
CA GLU A 88 -0.30 15.17 -1.40
C GLU A 88 0.86 15.13 -0.39
N ASP A 89 0.57 15.19 0.92
CA ASP A 89 1.57 15.06 1.97
C ASP A 89 1.89 13.59 2.29
N GLY A 90 1.26 12.62 1.61
CA GLY A 90 1.40 11.18 1.83
C GLY A 90 2.45 10.49 0.97
N LEU A 91 2.52 9.16 1.11
CA LEU A 91 3.09 8.27 0.09
C LEU A 91 1.92 7.70 -0.73
N PRO A 92 2.07 7.50 -2.05
CA PRO A 92 1.09 6.75 -2.83
C PRO A 92 0.82 5.38 -2.20
N VAL A 93 -0.47 5.00 -2.09
CA VAL A 93 -0.88 3.73 -1.45
C VAL A 93 -1.57 2.84 -2.46
N PHE A 94 -0.92 1.73 -2.81
CA PHE A 94 -1.45 0.76 -3.75
C PHE A 94 -2.14 -0.39 -3.03
N TYR A 95 -3.23 -0.86 -3.61
CA TYR A 95 -3.66 -2.23 -3.41
C TYR A 95 -2.77 -3.14 -4.26
N PHE A 96 -2.30 -4.25 -3.70
CA PHE A 96 -1.28 -5.09 -4.35
C PHE A 96 -1.66 -5.56 -5.77
N THR A 97 -2.96 -5.75 -6.05
CA THR A 97 -3.40 -6.16 -7.40
C THR A 97 -3.25 -5.05 -8.45
N GLU A 98 -3.19 -3.79 -8.05
CA GLU A 98 -2.93 -2.68 -8.99
C GLU A 98 -1.54 -2.81 -9.58
N LEU A 99 -0.53 -3.07 -8.74
CA LEU A 99 0.84 -3.30 -9.18
C LEU A 99 0.98 -4.62 -9.97
N LEU A 100 0.27 -5.67 -9.54
CA LEU A 100 0.22 -6.91 -10.32
C LEU A 100 -0.38 -6.69 -11.72
N GLY A 101 -1.45 -5.89 -11.81
CA GLY A 101 -2.05 -5.52 -13.10
C GLY A 101 -1.06 -4.79 -14.00
N LEU A 102 -0.31 -3.83 -13.46
CA LEU A 102 0.75 -3.12 -14.19
C LEU A 102 1.86 -4.08 -14.64
N ALA A 103 2.32 -4.98 -13.76
CA ALA A 103 3.35 -5.97 -14.09
C ALA A 103 2.89 -6.96 -15.18
N LEU A 104 1.59 -7.25 -15.26
CA LEU A 104 0.98 -8.07 -16.30
C LEU A 104 0.70 -7.28 -17.60
N GLY A 105 1.05 -6.00 -17.66
CA GLY A 105 0.84 -5.14 -18.84
C GLY A 105 -0.59 -4.66 -19.03
N ILE A 106 -1.43 -4.70 -17.98
CA ILE A 106 -2.81 -4.21 -18.03
C ILE A 106 -2.77 -2.68 -17.89
N ASN A 107 -3.53 -1.97 -18.74
CA ASN A 107 -3.67 -0.52 -18.66
C ASN A 107 -4.41 -0.13 -17.36
N GLY A 108 -3.69 0.57 -16.49
CA GLY A 108 -4.17 0.94 -15.15
C GLY A 108 -4.80 2.30 -14.98
N ASN A 109 -4.95 3.09 -16.05
CA ASN A 109 -5.39 4.48 -15.94
C ASN A 109 -6.72 4.62 -15.17
N SER A 110 -7.67 3.72 -15.41
CA SER A 110 -9.02 3.77 -14.81
C SER A 110 -9.06 3.58 -13.28
N TRP A 111 -8.04 2.96 -12.69
CA TRP A 111 -7.95 2.82 -11.23
C TRP A 111 -6.90 3.74 -10.62
N LEU A 112 -5.80 4.01 -11.33
CA LEU A 112 -4.76 4.94 -10.89
C LEU A 112 -5.29 6.38 -10.73
N GLU A 113 -6.23 6.81 -11.59
CA GLU A 113 -6.88 8.13 -11.51
C GLU A 113 -7.76 8.31 -10.26
N ARG A 114 -8.06 7.23 -9.54
CA ARG A 114 -8.95 7.25 -8.37
C ARG A 114 -8.21 7.39 -7.05
N HIS A 115 -6.89 7.38 -7.07
CA HIS A 115 -6.06 7.60 -5.89
C HIS A 115 -6.20 9.05 -5.43
N MET A 116 -6.25 9.25 -4.12
CA MET A 116 -6.26 10.59 -3.52
C MET A 116 -4.86 11.21 -3.56
N THR A 117 -3.83 10.37 -3.41
CA THR A 117 -2.43 10.72 -3.61
C THR A 117 -2.01 10.32 -5.01
N ASP A 118 -1.72 11.28 -5.89
CA ASP A 118 -1.41 10.99 -7.30
C ASP A 118 -0.19 10.06 -7.46
N PRO A 119 -0.36 8.82 -7.96
CA PRO A 119 0.73 7.87 -8.15
C PRO A 119 1.51 8.11 -9.45
N MET A 120 0.98 8.91 -10.39
CA MET A 120 1.53 9.06 -11.73
C MET A 120 2.96 9.62 -11.77
N PRO A 121 3.35 10.61 -10.94
CA PRO A 121 4.74 11.10 -10.90
C PRO A 121 5.73 9.98 -10.57
N LEU A 122 5.38 9.14 -9.59
CA LEU A 122 6.20 8.00 -9.19
C LEU A 122 6.27 6.96 -10.32
N LEU A 123 5.13 6.51 -10.83
CA LEU A 123 5.08 5.47 -11.86
C LEU A 123 5.78 5.91 -13.16
N THR A 124 5.68 7.19 -13.51
CA THR A 124 6.39 7.77 -14.67
C THR A 124 7.88 7.82 -14.44
N SER A 125 8.33 8.23 -13.24
CA SER A 125 9.77 8.25 -12.90
C SER A 125 10.41 6.86 -12.99
N LEU A 126 9.65 5.82 -12.65
CA LEU A 126 10.05 4.41 -12.72
C LEU A 126 9.79 3.76 -14.09
N LYS A 127 9.22 4.49 -15.05
CA LYS A 127 8.85 4.00 -16.39
C LYS A 127 7.90 2.78 -16.37
N LEU A 128 7.08 2.67 -15.33
CA LEU A 128 6.12 1.57 -15.14
C LEU A 128 4.80 1.80 -15.89
N VAL A 129 4.52 3.05 -16.25
CA VAL A 129 3.43 3.44 -17.13
C VAL A 129 4.00 4.21 -18.31
N ARG A 130 3.54 3.92 -19.52
CA ARG A 130 3.80 4.79 -20.67
C ARG A 130 2.90 6.01 -20.51
N GLY A 131 3.49 7.20 -20.48
CA GLY A 131 2.73 8.46 -20.49
C GLY A 131 1.67 8.41 -21.59
N GLY A 132 0.46 8.82 -21.22
CA GLY A 132 -0.79 8.56 -21.94
C GLY A 132 -0.70 8.62 -23.46
N GLY A 133 -1.23 7.57 -24.08
CA GLY A 133 -1.34 7.42 -25.52
C GLY A 133 -1.52 5.95 -25.84
N ASP A 134 -2.76 5.58 -26.16
CA ASP A 134 -3.17 4.58 -27.14
C ASP A 134 -4.17 3.53 -26.59
N GLU A 135 -5.43 3.80 -26.98
CA GLU A 135 -6.61 2.95 -27.17
C GLU A 135 -7.16 2.09 -26.01
#